data_AF-A0A016WRD7-F1
#
_entry.id   AF-A0A016WRD7-F1
#
_cell.length_a   1.000
_cell.length_b   1.000
_cell.length_c   1.000
_cell.angle_alpha   90.00
_cell.angle_beta   90.00
_cell.angle_gamma   90.00
#
_symmetry.space_group_name_H-M   'P 1'
#
loop_
_entity.id
_entity.type
_entity.pdbx_description
1 polymer ?
#
loop_
_entity_poly.entity_id
_entity_poly.type
_entity_poly.pdbx_seq_one_letter_code
_entity_poly.pdbx_strand_id
1 'polypeptide(L)'
;MCARYRNSVIQPATTTGLSSDGEPSTSAFSQPNKPCTAEDLNEISRTTLLLMVEWAKALQPFPNLIMEDKIILLKNYAPQHLILMPAFRSPDTTRVCLFNNTYMSRDQSNELNGFAAFKTSNITPRVLDEIVWPMRQLQMREEEFVCLKALAFLHPEAKGLSVQSQTLVREARNKVLKALYAFIVENNRDEAPTRYGNILLLAPALKALTQLLIENMTLTKFFGLAEVDSLLSEFILDDINDQSAAPVSLQAHLSSPTSLPSSIASQVVTGISPLGGNLMVNADASGSTVMTIL
;
A
#
# COMPACT_ATOMS: atom_id res chain seq x y z
N MET A 1 -28.98 0.82 -1.45
CA MET A 1 -29.21 0.57 -2.90
C MET A 1 -27.91 0.08 -3.55
N CYS A 2 -27.56 -1.20 -3.37
CA CYS A 2 -26.43 -1.85 -4.07
C CYS A 2 -26.98 -2.77 -5.18
N ALA A 3 -27.32 -2.20 -6.33
CA ALA A 3 -27.93 -2.95 -7.43
C ALA A 3 -27.56 -2.45 -8.84
N ARG A 4 -26.46 -1.71 -9.03
CA ARG A 4 -26.12 -1.12 -10.34
C ARG A 4 -24.88 -1.67 -11.06
N TYR A 5 -24.33 -2.79 -10.64
CA TYR A 5 -23.28 -3.49 -11.40
C TYR A 5 -23.61 -4.94 -11.76
N ARG A 6 -24.91 -5.31 -11.77
CA ARG A 6 -25.34 -6.71 -11.95
C ARG A 6 -25.84 -7.11 -13.32
N ASN A 7 -25.91 -6.25 -14.35
CA ASN A 7 -26.33 -6.70 -15.68
C ASN A 7 -25.82 -5.82 -16.82
N SER A 8 -24.92 -6.38 -17.63
CA SER A 8 -24.69 -6.13 -19.06
C SER A 8 -23.54 -7.05 -19.48
N VAL A 9 -23.62 -8.06 -20.35
CA VAL A 9 -24.65 -8.65 -21.21
C VAL A 9 -24.09 -10.03 -21.55
N ILE A 10 -24.72 -11.14 -21.13
CA ILE A 10 -24.73 -12.40 -21.90
C ILE A 10 -26.08 -13.08 -21.61
N GLN A 11 -27.02 -12.99 -22.57
CA GLN A 11 -28.19 -13.89 -22.61
C GLN A 11 -27.73 -15.25 -23.17
N PRO A 12 -28.23 -16.38 -22.66
CA PRO A 12 -27.99 -17.68 -23.28
C PRO A 12 -28.90 -17.81 -24.50
N ALA A 13 -28.33 -17.72 -25.70
CA ALA A 13 -29.02 -18.07 -26.93
C ALA A 13 -28.89 -19.58 -27.18
N THR A 14 -30.05 -20.17 -27.46
CA THR A 14 -30.38 -21.55 -27.79
C THR A 14 -29.54 -22.18 -28.90
N THR A 15 -29.34 -23.50 -28.76
CA THR A 15 -28.79 -24.46 -29.73
C THR A 15 -29.42 -24.43 -31.12
N THR A 16 -28.60 -24.43 -32.19
CA THR A 16 -28.84 -25.13 -33.48
C THR A 16 -27.57 -25.20 -34.36
N GLY A 17 -27.18 -26.41 -34.77
CA GLY A 17 -26.77 -26.76 -36.15
C GLY A 17 -25.34 -26.47 -36.70
N LEU A 18 -24.60 -27.57 -36.92
CA LEU A 18 -23.83 -27.97 -38.13
C LEU A 18 -22.65 -27.14 -38.72
N SER A 19 -21.50 -27.83 -38.79
CA SER A 19 -20.52 -27.93 -39.91
C SER A 19 -19.30 -27.00 -40.03
N SER A 20 -18.13 -27.65 -39.91
CA SER A 20 -16.85 -27.57 -40.67
C SER A 20 -16.03 -26.28 -40.82
N ASP A 21 -14.77 -26.42 -40.40
CA ASP A 21 -13.51 -25.84 -40.91
C ASP A 21 -13.31 -24.32 -40.96
N GLY A 22 -12.44 -23.83 -40.08
CA GLY A 22 -11.83 -22.50 -40.13
C GLY A 22 -10.96 -22.26 -38.89
N GLU A 23 -9.69 -21.94 -39.10
CA GLU A 23 -8.65 -21.70 -38.09
C GLU A 23 -9.12 -20.84 -36.88
N PRO A 24 -8.66 -21.12 -35.64
CA PRO A 24 -8.97 -20.25 -34.53
C PRO A 24 -8.16 -18.96 -34.67
N SER A 25 -8.84 -17.91 -35.15
CA SER A 25 -8.43 -16.54 -34.96
C SER A 25 -8.33 -16.29 -33.45
N THR A 26 -7.09 -16.20 -32.95
CA THR A 26 -6.82 -15.91 -31.53
C THR A 26 -7.23 -14.47 -31.24
N SER A 27 -8.40 -14.30 -30.64
CA SER A 27 -8.81 -13.00 -30.11
C SER A 27 -7.82 -12.57 -29.02
N ALA A 28 -7.17 -11.44 -29.21
CA ALA A 28 -6.19 -10.84 -28.29
C ALA A 28 -6.75 -10.40 -26.91
N PHE A 29 -7.93 -10.90 -26.52
CA PHE A 29 -8.69 -10.46 -25.35
C PHE A 29 -9.08 -11.59 -24.39
N SER A 30 -8.31 -12.68 -24.34
CA SER A 30 -8.48 -13.71 -23.31
C SER A 30 -7.16 -14.42 -23.01
N GLN A 31 -6.27 -13.76 -22.27
CA GLN A 31 -5.25 -14.50 -21.52
C GLN A 31 -5.66 -14.55 -20.04
N PRO A 32 -6.15 -15.69 -19.54
CA PRO A 32 -6.30 -15.88 -18.10
C PRO A 32 -4.93 -16.11 -17.47
N ASN A 33 -4.61 -15.32 -16.45
CA ASN A 33 -3.67 -15.62 -15.36
C ASN A 33 -2.26 -16.09 -15.74
N LYS A 34 -1.36 -15.14 -16.01
CA LYS A 34 0.09 -15.40 -15.97
C LYS A 34 0.57 -15.46 -14.51
N PRO A 35 1.38 -16.47 -14.11
CA PRO A 35 1.99 -16.51 -12.77
C PRO A 35 2.97 -15.35 -12.59
N CYS A 36 2.97 -14.74 -11.41
CA CYS A 36 3.88 -13.65 -11.05
C CYS A 36 5.31 -14.18 -10.88
N THR A 37 6.27 -13.62 -11.60
CA THR A 37 7.68 -13.95 -11.43
C THR A 37 8.29 -13.20 -10.25
N ALA A 38 9.47 -13.63 -9.79
CA ALA A 38 10.22 -12.90 -8.76
C ALA A 38 10.64 -11.48 -9.23
N GLU A 39 10.89 -11.31 -10.54
CA GLU A 39 11.20 -10.03 -11.15
C GLU A 39 10.00 -9.07 -11.10
N ASP A 40 8.81 -9.58 -11.43
CA ASP A 40 7.56 -8.81 -11.34
C ASP A 40 7.32 -8.33 -9.89
N LEU A 41 7.51 -9.21 -8.90
CA LEU A 41 7.36 -8.85 -7.48
C LEU A 41 8.35 -7.76 -7.04
N ASN A 42 9.59 -7.82 -7.51
CA ASN A 42 10.60 -6.82 -7.23
C ASN A 42 10.25 -5.47 -7.88
N GLU A 43 9.78 -5.48 -9.13
CA GLU A 43 9.33 -4.27 -9.83
C GLU A 43 8.11 -3.63 -9.15
N ILE A 44 7.14 -4.42 -8.73
CA ILE A 44 5.97 -3.95 -7.98
C ILE A 44 6.41 -3.33 -6.66
N SER A 45 7.30 -4.00 -5.93
CA SER A 45 7.81 -3.49 -4.66
C SER A 45 8.53 -2.16 -4.85
N ARG A 46 9.37 -2.05 -5.89
CA ARG A 46 10.07 -0.81 -6.25
C ARG A 46 9.10 0.31 -6.56
N THR A 47 8.11 0.05 -7.43
CA THR A 47 7.09 1.02 -7.81
C THR A 47 6.27 1.47 -6.59
N THR A 48 5.92 0.55 -5.71
CA THR A 48 5.18 0.83 -4.48
C THR A 48 5.97 1.75 -3.55
N LEU A 49 7.29 1.54 -3.40
CA LEU A 49 8.15 2.42 -2.61
C LEU A 49 8.32 3.81 -3.24
N LEU A 50 8.44 3.91 -4.57
CA LEU A 50 8.53 5.21 -5.24
C LEU A 50 7.23 6.02 -5.08
N LEU A 51 6.07 5.36 -5.23
CA LEU A 51 4.77 5.99 -4.98
C LEU A 51 4.58 6.41 -3.51
N MET A 52 5.19 5.68 -2.58
CA MET A 52 5.22 6.06 -1.17
C MET A 52 5.93 7.40 -0.97
N VAL A 53 7.07 7.61 -1.63
CA VAL A 53 7.85 8.85 -1.52
C VAL A 53 7.05 10.03 -2.08
N GLU A 54 6.42 9.87 -3.25
CA GLU A 54 5.59 10.93 -3.84
C GLU A 54 4.36 11.25 -2.99
N TRP A 55 3.72 10.23 -2.40
CA TRP A 55 2.64 10.44 -1.43
C TRP A 55 3.13 11.18 -0.18
N ALA A 56 4.30 10.82 0.35
CA ALA A 56 4.86 11.48 1.53
C ALA A 56 5.14 12.97 1.29
N LYS A 57 5.59 13.35 0.08
CA LYS A 57 5.80 14.76 -0.31
C LYS A 57 4.51 15.60 -0.28
N ALA A 58 3.33 14.99 -0.33
CA ALA A 58 2.05 15.71 -0.19
C ALA A 58 1.60 15.84 1.28
N LEU A 59 2.05 14.95 2.17
CA LEU A 59 1.54 14.84 3.53
C LEU A 59 2.27 15.76 4.52
N GLN A 60 1.58 16.74 5.09
CA GLN A 60 2.16 17.58 6.15
C GLN A 60 2.41 16.78 7.45
N PRO A 61 3.53 17.03 8.17
CA PRO A 61 4.52 18.10 7.98
C PRO A 61 5.73 17.68 7.13
N PHE A 62 5.69 16.51 6.48
CA PHE A 62 6.85 15.85 5.89
C PHE A 62 7.70 16.75 4.97
N PRO A 63 7.14 17.56 4.06
CA PRO A 63 7.95 18.42 3.18
C PRO A 63 8.84 19.40 3.94
N ASN A 64 8.43 19.81 5.13
CA ASN A 64 9.10 20.82 5.94
C ASN A 64 10.12 20.23 6.92
N LEU A 65 10.22 18.90 7.01
CA LEU A 65 11.21 18.24 7.86
C LEU A 65 12.61 18.30 7.24
N ILE A 66 13.63 18.23 8.09
CA ILE A 66 15.02 18.08 7.64
C ILE A 66 15.21 16.74 6.90
N MET A 67 16.22 16.68 6.04
CA MET A 67 16.42 15.54 5.14
C MET A 67 16.59 14.22 5.91
N GLU A 68 17.37 14.25 6.98
CA GLU A 68 17.65 13.11 7.85
C GLU A 68 16.35 12.54 8.45
N ASP A 69 15.48 13.41 8.96
CA ASP A 69 14.20 13.00 9.55
C ASP A 69 13.21 12.47 8.48
N LYS A 70 13.24 13.02 7.25
CA LYS A 70 12.46 12.49 6.12
C LYS A 70 12.84 11.04 5.82
N ILE A 71 14.14 10.77 5.76
CA ILE A 71 14.65 9.42 5.49
C ILE A 71 14.27 8.46 6.61
N ILE A 72 14.37 8.88 7.87
CA ILE A 72 13.98 8.06 9.03
C ILE A 72 12.51 7.64 8.94
N LEU A 73 11.60 8.58 8.67
CA LEU A 73 10.17 8.27 8.52
C LEU A 73 9.91 7.34 7.34
N LEU A 74 10.54 7.60 6.19
CA LEU A 74 10.39 6.78 5.00
C LEU A 74 10.87 5.34 5.21
N LYS A 75 12.07 5.15 5.80
CA LYS A 75 12.62 3.83 6.10
C LYS A 75 11.78 3.09 7.14
N ASN A 76 11.29 3.79 8.17
CA ASN A 76 10.43 3.19 9.19
C ASN A 76 9.08 2.71 8.63
N TYR A 77 8.55 3.41 7.62
CA TYR A 77 7.25 3.12 7.04
C TYR A 77 7.29 2.21 5.81
N ALA A 78 8.38 2.19 5.04
CA ALA A 78 8.53 1.38 3.83
C ALA A 78 8.03 -0.08 3.95
N PRO A 79 8.47 -0.88 4.93
CA PRO A 79 8.00 -2.27 5.05
C PRO A 79 6.52 -2.36 5.44
N GLN A 80 6.00 -1.40 6.22
CA GLN A 80 4.56 -1.31 6.52
C GLN A 80 3.75 -0.99 5.25
N HIS A 81 4.27 -0.11 4.40
CA HIS A 81 3.64 0.29 3.14
C HIS A 81 3.53 -0.87 2.15
N LEU A 82 4.58 -1.69 2.05
CA LEU A 82 4.59 -2.91 1.23
C LEU A 82 3.56 -3.96 1.66
N ILE A 83 3.14 -3.94 2.93
CA ILE A 83 2.07 -4.82 3.44
C ILE A 83 0.70 -4.17 3.23
N LEU A 84 0.54 -2.89 3.61
CA LEU A 84 -0.75 -2.20 3.60
C LEU A 84 -1.34 -2.02 2.19
N MET A 85 -0.52 -1.62 1.22
CA MET A 85 -1.04 -1.27 -0.11
C MET A 85 -1.65 -2.47 -0.85
N PRO A 86 -0.99 -3.63 -0.92
CA PRO A 86 -1.60 -4.82 -1.50
C PRO A 86 -2.78 -5.35 -0.68
N ALA A 87 -2.72 -5.24 0.65
CA ALA A 87 -3.77 -5.73 1.54
C ALA A 87 -5.11 -5.02 1.28
N PHE A 88 -5.10 -3.69 1.13
CA PHE A 88 -6.30 -2.91 0.86
C PHE A 88 -6.82 -3.05 -0.58
N ARG A 89 -5.91 -3.18 -1.56
CA ARG A 89 -6.29 -3.35 -2.97
C ARG A 89 -6.78 -4.76 -3.32
N SER A 90 -6.64 -5.73 -2.42
CA SER A 90 -6.98 -7.13 -2.68
C SER A 90 -8.50 -7.34 -2.76
N PRO A 91 -9.04 -7.74 -3.93
CA PRO A 91 -10.49 -7.93 -4.13
C PRO A 91 -11.11 -8.89 -3.11
N ASP A 92 -12.32 -8.58 -2.63
CA ASP A 92 -13.04 -9.39 -1.62
C ASP A 92 -13.18 -10.88 -1.99
N THR A 93 -13.13 -11.19 -3.28
CA THR A 93 -13.29 -12.54 -3.83
C THR A 93 -12.02 -13.40 -3.73
N THR A 94 -10.83 -12.83 -3.46
CA THR A 94 -9.59 -13.60 -3.41
C THR A 94 -9.17 -13.96 -1.98
N ARG A 95 -8.88 -15.25 -1.76
CA ARG A 95 -8.15 -15.78 -0.59
C ARG A 95 -6.64 -15.58 -0.67
N VAL A 96 -6.17 -14.80 -1.66
CA VAL A 96 -4.76 -14.53 -1.92
C VAL A 96 -4.62 -13.01 -2.02
N CYS A 97 -3.64 -12.47 -1.28
CA CYS A 97 -3.29 -11.05 -1.31
C CYS A 97 -2.61 -10.81 -2.66
N LEU A 98 -3.29 -10.13 -3.57
CA LEU A 98 -2.81 -9.95 -4.94
C LEU A 98 -1.84 -8.77 -4.95
N PHE A 99 -0.54 -9.05 -4.95
CA PHE A 99 0.40 -8.11 -5.57
C PHE A 99 0.08 -8.14 -7.08
N ASN A 100 -0.77 -7.22 -7.56
CA ASN A 100 -1.11 -6.92 -8.98
C ASN A 100 -2.21 -7.72 -9.75
N ASN A 101 -3.23 -8.29 -9.10
CA ASN A 101 -4.22 -9.16 -9.75
C ASN A 101 -3.67 -10.49 -10.29
N THR A 102 -2.41 -10.85 -10.03
CA THR A 102 -1.90 -12.20 -10.31
C THR A 102 -2.03 -13.09 -9.08
N TYR A 103 -2.55 -14.29 -9.31
CA TYR A 103 -2.80 -15.29 -8.28
C TYR A 103 -1.51 -16.10 -8.03
N MET A 104 -1.01 -16.10 -6.80
CA MET A 104 -0.02 -17.09 -6.37
C MET A 104 -0.78 -18.35 -5.94
N SER A 105 -0.74 -19.39 -6.78
CA SER A 105 -1.31 -20.70 -6.38
C SER A 105 -0.50 -21.28 -5.24
N ARG A 106 -1.18 -21.87 -4.24
CA ARG A 106 -0.53 -22.57 -3.12
C ARG A 106 0.45 -23.65 -3.60
N ASP A 107 0.23 -24.23 -4.78
CA ASP A 107 1.13 -25.24 -5.39
C ASP A 107 2.41 -24.64 -6.01
N GLN A 108 2.44 -23.34 -6.33
CA GLN A 108 3.62 -22.67 -6.92
C GLN A 108 4.63 -22.19 -5.88
N SER A 109 4.35 -22.37 -4.57
CA SER A 109 5.29 -22.01 -3.51
C SER A 109 6.59 -22.81 -3.57
N ASN A 110 6.60 -23.95 -4.27
CA ASN A 110 7.76 -24.83 -4.37
C ASN A 110 8.74 -24.45 -5.49
N GLU A 111 8.36 -23.60 -6.45
CA GLU A 111 9.20 -23.21 -7.61
C GLU A 111 9.64 -21.74 -7.58
N LEU A 112 9.21 -20.96 -6.58
CA LEU A 112 9.64 -19.58 -6.43
C LEU A 112 11.06 -19.53 -5.86
N ASN A 113 11.93 -18.71 -6.47
CA ASN A 113 13.24 -18.34 -5.93
C ASN A 113 13.12 -18.01 -4.42
N GLY A 114 14.12 -18.39 -3.62
CA GLY A 114 14.05 -18.40 -2.15
C GLY A 114 13.44 -17.13 -1.52
N PHE A 115 13.71 -15.95 -2.07
CA PHE A 115 13.12 -14.69 -1.61
C PHE A 115 11.60 -14.60 -1.76
N ALA A 116 11.07 -15.02 -2.91
CA ALA A 116 9.64 -14.99 -3.19
C ALA A 116 8.93 -16.13 -2.45
N ALA A 117 9.51 -17.33 -2.38
CA ALA A 117 8.96 -18.42 -1.57
C ALA A 117 8.92 -18.06 -0.08
N PHE A 118 9.95 -17.40 0.44
CA PHE A 118 10.04 -17.02 1.85
C PHE A 118 9.15 -15.83 2.25
N LYS A 119 9.02 -14.83 1.36
CA LYS A 119 7.97 -13.79 1.48
C LYS A 119 6.57 -14.37 1.33
N THR A 120 6.39 -15.53 0.70
CA THR A 120 5.05 -16.05 0.38
C THR A 120 4.58 -17.13 1.36
N SER A 121 5.47 -17.97 1.90
CA SER A 121 5.06 -19.16 2.67
C SER A 121 4.57 -18.86 4.08
N ASN A 122 5.18 -17.89 4.78
CA ASN A 122 4.90 -17.68 6.22
C ASN A 122 4.20 -16.36 6.56
N ILE A 123 4.48 -15.28 5.82
CA ILE A 123 3.92 -13.95 6.12
C ILE A 123 2.59 -13.71 5.39
N THR A 124 2.42 -14.17 4.16
CA THR A 124 1.19 -13.95 3.38
C THR A 124 -0.09 -14.48 4.05
N PRO A 125 -0.13 -15.71 4.61
CA PRO A 125 -1.31 -16.18 5.33
C PRO A 125 -1.65 -15.30 6.54
N ARG A 126 -0.63 -14.83 7.26
CA ARG A 126 -0.83 -13.95 8.41
C ARG A 126 -1.28 -12.55 8.01
N VAL A 127 -0.76 -11.99 6.91
CA VAL A 127 -1.26 -10.72 6.36
C VAL A 127 -2.73 -10.83 5.97
N LEU A 128 -3.12 -11.97 5.38
CA LEU A 128 -4.51 -12.23 5.05
C LEU A 128 -5.40 -12.27 6.29
N ASP A 129 -5.00 -13.02 7.31
CA ASP A 129 -5.81 -13.25 8.51
C ASP A 129 -5.82 -12.04 9.47
N GLU A 130 -4.71 -11.31 9.58
CA GLU A 130 -4.52 -10.24 10.58
C GLU A 130 -4.72 -8.83 10.02
N ILE A 131 -4.71 -8.64 8.69
CA ILE A 131 -4.88 -7.32 8.06
C ILE A 131 -6.04 -7.33 7.05
N VAL A 132 -5.97 -8.18 6.03
CA VAL A 132 -6.95 -8.17 4.93
C VAL A 132 -8.34 -8.53 5.44
N TRP A 133 -8.47 -9.62 6.20
CA TRP A 133 -9.77 -10.07 6.66
C TRP A 133 -10.37 -9.07 7.69
N PRO A 134 -9.63 -8.55 8.67
CA PRO A 134 -10.12 -7.47 9.52
C PRO A 134 -10.58 -6.22 8.75
N MET A 135 -9.84 -5.75 7.74
CA MET A 135 -10.25 -4.62 6.90
C MET A 135 -11.58 -4.89 6.16
N ARG A 136 -11.73 -6.09 5.61
CA ARG A 136 -12.97 -6.50 4.90
C ARG A 136 -14.15 -6.69 5.84
N GLN A 137 -13.94 -7.27 7.03
CA GLN A 137 -14.98 -7.37 8.08
C GLN A 137 -15.46 -5.99 8.52
N LEU A 138 -14.54 -5.04 8.62
CA LEU A 138 -14.87 -3.64 8.89
C LEU A 138 -15.55 -2.95 7.70
N GLN A 139 -15.57 -3.55 6.51
CA GLN A 139 -15.93 -2.85 5.27
C GLN A 139 -15.20 -1.51 5.19
N MET A 140 -13.88 -1.55 5.42
CA MET A 140 -13.06 -0.36 5.55
C MET A 140 -13.18 0.51 4.30
N ARG A 141 -13.51 1.78 4.53
CA ARG A 141 -13.64 2.77 3.45
C ARG A 141 -12.27 3.34 3.10
N GLU A 142 -12.16 3.91 1.90
CA GLU A 142 -10.89 4.47 1.42
C GLU A 142 -10.38 5.59 2.33
N GLU A 143 -11.27 6.45 2.82
CA GLU A 143 -10.92 7.55 3.71
C GLU A 143 -10.39 7.06 5.07
N GLU A 144 -10.97 5.96 5.59
CA GLU A 144 -10.49 5.29 6.81
C GLU A 144 -9.12 4.65 6.58
N PHE A 145 -8.93 4.02 5.42
CA PHE A 145 -7.65 3.43 5.03
C PHE A 145 -6.56 4.50 4.88
N VAL A 146 -6.85 5.63 4.23
CA VAL A 146 -5.91 6.75 4.08
C VAL A 146 -5.50 7.30 5.46
N CYS A 147 -6.44 7.38 6.41
CA CYS A 147 -6.11 7.73 7.78
C CYS A 147 -5.19 6.70 8.43
N LEU A 148 -5.51 5.39 8.35
CA LEU A 148 -4.66 4.33 8.89
C LEU A 148 -3.24 4.36 8.30
N LYS A 149 -3.14 4.57 6.98
CA LYS A 149 -1.90 4.74 6.24
C LYS A 149 -1.08 5.92 6.79
N ALA A 150 -1.71 7.08 6.98
CA ALA A 150 -1.07 8.26 7.55
C ALA A 150 -0.65 8.05 9.01
N LEU A 151 -1.45 7.36 9.83
CA LEU A 151 -1.10 7.03 11.21
C LEU A 151 0.12 6.10 11.30
N ALA A 152 0.24 5.14 10.39
CA ALA A 152 1.40 4.25 10.30
C ALA A 152 2.68 4.98 9.85
N PHE A 153 2.55 5.98 8.97
CA PHE A 153 3.67 6.80 8.51
C PHE A 153 4.13 7.85 9.54
N LEU A 154 3.18 8.56 10.17
CA LEU A 154 3.45 9.59 11.16
C LEU A 154 3.83 8.97 12.51
N HIS A 155 5.03 8.40 12.59
CA HIS A 155 5.57 7.74 13.78
C HIS A 155 6.57 8.64 14.52
N PRO A 156 6.13 9.46 15.50
CA PRO A 156 6.99 10.40 16.21
C PRO A 156 7.98 9.70 17.16
N GLU A 157 7.83 8.41 17.42
CA GLU A 157 8.77 7.61 18.21
C GLU A 157 9.80 6.87 17.33
N ALA A 158 9.88 7.17 16.03
CA ALA A 158 10.89 6.57 15.15
C ALA A 158 12.31 6.93 15.63
N LYS A 159 13.15 5.89 15.79
CA LYS A 159 14.52 6.02 16.30
C LYS A 159 15.33 6.97 15.41
N GLY A 160 15.97 7.95 16.05
CA GLY A 160 16.84 8.92 15.39
C GLY A 160 16.15 10.25 15.03
N LEU A 161 14.83 10.36 15.16
CA LEU A 161 14.12 11.61 14.84
C LEU A 161 14.55 12.75 15.77
N SER A 162 14.76 13.95 15.19
CA SER A 162 14.98 15.17 15.97
C SER A 162 13.77 15.52 16.85
N VAL A 163 14.02 16.11 18.03
CA VAL A 163 12.96 16.48 19.00
C VAL A 163 11.90 17.40 18.37
N GLN A 164 12.33 18.29 17.47
CA GLN A 164 11.43 19.18 16.74
C GLN A 164 10.50 18.39 15.82
N SER A 165 11.04 17.50 14.99
CA SER A 165 10.23 16.65 14.09
C SER A 165 9.31 15.72 14.86
N GLN A 166 9.75 15.14 15.99
CA GLN A 166 8.86 14.33 16.84
C GLN A 166 7.62 15.11 17.30
N THR A 167 7.78 16.40 17.61
CA THR A 167 6.67 17.26 18.03
C THR A 167 5.70 17.51 16.88
N LEU A 168 6.20 17.93 15.71
CA LEU A 168 5.40 18.20 14.51
C LEU A 168 4.65 16.94 14.04
N VAL A 169 5.34 15.79 13.99
CA VAL A 169 4.77 14.50 13.59
C VAL A 169 3.68 14.07 14.57
N ARG A 170 3.89 14.26 15.88
CA ARG A 170 2.88 13.92 16.90
C ARG A 170 1.63 14.78 16.78
N GLU A 171 1.78 16.08 16.53
CA GLU A 171 0.65 16.97 16.29
C GLU A 171 -0.14 16.58 15.04
N ALA A 172 0.55 16.28 13.94
CA ALA A 172 -0.08 15.81 12.71
C ALA A 172 -0.80 14.47 12.93
N ARG A 173 -0.18 13.50 13.60
CA ARG A 173 -0.81 12.23 13.97
C ARG A 173 -2.10 12.45 14.77
N ASN A 174 -2.08 13.37 15.74
CA ASN A 174 -3.27 13.71 16.52
C ASN A 174 -4.39 14.35 15.67
N LYS A 175 -4.05 15.12 14.64
CA LYS A 175 -5.04 15.66 13.68
C LYS A 175 -5.67 14.53 12.86
N VAL A 176 -4.87 13.57 12.37
CA VAL A 176 -5.38 12.40 11.64
C VAL A 176 -6.31 11.56 12.51
N LEU A 177 -5.96 11.30 13.77
CA LEU A 177 -6.81 10.59 14.73
C LEU A 177 -8.19 11.27 14.90
N LYS A 178 -8.19 12.61 15.06
CA LYS A 178 -9.42 13.40 15.15
C LYS A 178 -10.25 13.35 13.86
N ALA A 179 -9.60 13.46 12.70
CA ALA A 179 -10.26 13.41 11.40
C ALA A 179 -10.92 12.05 11.15
N LEU A 180 -10.20 10.96 11.45
CA LEU A 180 -10.74 9.59 11.36
C LEU A 180 -11.99 9.42 12.25
N TYR A 181 -11.91 9.88 13.51
CA TYR A 181 -13.05 9.78 14.41
C TYR A 181 -14.25 10.61 13.93
N ALA A 182 -14.02 11.84 13.48
CA ALA A 182 -15.08 12.71 12.94
C ALA A 182 -15.79 12.07 11.74
N PHE A 183 -15.03 11.54 10.78
CA PHE A 183 -15.57 10.82 9.63
C PHE A 183 -16.41 9.61 10.03
N ILE A 184 -15.94 8.81 10.99
CA ILE A 184 -16.70 7.67 11.49
C ILE A 184 -18.00 8.12 12.16
N VAL A 185 -17.99 9.20 12.97
CA VAL A 185 -19.19 9.73 13.64
C VAL A 185 -20.23 10.22 12.62
N GLU A 186 -19.80 10.80 11.51
CA GLU A 186 -20.69 11.30 10.46
C GLU A 186 -21.41 10.17 9.71
N ASN A 187 -20.80 8.99 9.60
CA ASN A 187 -21.36 7.88 8.83
C ASN A 187 -21.93 6.74 9.68
N ASN A 188 -21.43 6.55 10.90
CA ASN A 188 -21.73 5.41 11.78
C ASN A 188 -21.75 5.85 13.25
N ARG A 189 -22.56 6.87 13.58
CA ARG A 189 -22.57 7.51 14.91
C ARG A 189 -22.67 6.54 16.09
N ASP A 190 -23.60 5.58 16.03
CA ASP A 190 -23.89 4.68 17.15
C ASP A 190 -22.74 3.69 17.42
N GLU A 191 -22.03 3.27 16.38
CA GLU A 191 -20.91 2.33 16.47
C GLU A 191 -19.54 3.03 16.48
N ALA A 192 -19.52 4.37 16.47
CA ALA A 192 -18.31 5.14 16.22
C ALA A 192 -17.14 4.80 17.17
N PRO A 193 -17.33 4.66 18.50
CA PRO A 193 -16.24 4.30 19.40
C PRO A 193 -15.63 2.92 19.07
N THR A 194 -16.49 1.92 18.80
CA THR A 194 -16.08 0.56 18.52
C THR A 194 -15.39 0.46 17.15
N ARG A 195 -15.96 1.08 16.11
CA ARG A 195 -15.36 1.11 14.77
C ARG A 195 -13.99 1.79 14.79
N TYR A 196 -13.88 2.95 15.44
CA TYR A 196 -12.63 3.67 15.59
C TYR A 196 -11.56 2.82 16.29
N GLY A 197 -11.91 2.19 17.42
CA GLY A 197 -11.02 1.27 18.14
C GLY A 197 -10.55 0.10 17.28
N ASN A 198 -11.47 -0.56 16.56
CA ASN A 198 -11.14 -1.70 15.72
C ASN A 198 -10.22 -1.33 14.55
N ILE A 199 -10.37 -0.14 13.96
CA ILE A 199 -9.45 0.35 12.92
C ILE A 199 -8.05 0.57 13.51
N LEU A 200 -7.95 1.19 14.69
CA LEU A 200 -6.66 1.42 15.35
C LEU A 200 -5.96 0.13 15.78
N LEU A 201 -6.72 -0.93 16.09
CA LEU A 201 -6.17 -2.25 16.43
C LEU A 201 -5.48 -2.96 15.25
N LEU A 202 -5.61 -2.45 14.02
CA LEU A 202 -4.82 -2.94 12.88
C LEU A 202 -3.35 -2.49 12.94
N ALA A 203 -3.06 -1.36 13.59
CA ALA A 203 -1.69 -0.83 13.69
C ALA A 203 -0.71 -1.77 14.43
N PRO A 204 -1.04 -2.35 15.62
CA PRO A 204 -0.17 -3.30 16.28
C PRO A 204 0.02 -4.60 15.48
N ALA A 205 -1.02 -5.12 14.82
CA ALA A 205 -0.91 -6.28 13.94
C ALA A 205 0.06 -6.01 12.77
N LEU A 206 -0.10 -4.84 12.12
CA LEU A 206 0.80 -4.39 11.05
C LEU A 206 2.25 -4.29 11.51
N LYS A 207 2.48 -3.77 12.73
CA LYS A 207 3.83 -3.65 13.29
C LYS A 207 4.48 -5.01 13.50
N ALA A 208 3.73 -5.99 14.02
CA ALA A 208 4.24 -7.36 14.21
C ALA A 208 4.60 -8.04 12.88
N LEU A 209 3.73 -7.92 11.86
CA LEU A 209 4.00 -8.45 10.52
C LEU A 209 5.16 -7.76 9.83
N THR A 210 5.31 -6.45 10.05
CA THR A 210 6.43 -5.66 9.55
C THR A 210 7.76 -6.15 10.13
N GLN A 211 7.80 -6.42 11.43
CA GLN A 211 8.99 -6.95 12.08
C GLN A 211 9.38 -8.31 11.51
N LEU A 212 8.38 -9.20 11.33
CA LEU A 212 8.60 -10.50 10.68
C LEU A 212 9.10 -10.35 9.24
N LEU A 213 8.58 -9.39 8.47
CA LEU A 213 9.05 -9.10 7.11
C LEU A 213 10.52 -8.67 7.10
N ILE A 214 10.90 -7.76 8.00
CA ILE A 214 12.28 -7.25 8.11
C ILE A 214 13.22 -8.40 8.50
N GLU A 215 12.89 -9.15 9.55
CA GLU A 215 13.68 -10.30 10.00
C GLU A 215 13.89 -11.32 8.87
N ASN A 216 12.82 -11.62 8.14
CA ASN A 216 12.87 -12.52 7.02
C ASN A 216 13.82 -11.99 5.92
N MET A 217 13.67 -10.72 5.53
CA MET A 217 14.54 -10.15 4.51
C MET A 217 16.02 -10.11 4.95
N THR A 218 16.28 -9.81 6.22
CA THR A 218 17.63 -9.81 6.80
C THR A 218 18.26 -11.20 6.77
N LEU A 219 17.56 -12.24 7.23
CA LEU A 219 18.07 -13.62 7.18
C LEU A 219 18.32 -14.10 5.75
N THR A 220 17.42 -13.75 4.82
CA THR A 220 17.59 -14.10 3.41
C THR A 220 18.87 -13.51 2.82
N LYS A 221 19.14 -12.23 3.10
CA LYS A 221 20.37 -11.55 2.69
C LYS A 221 21.59 -12.15 3.39
N PHE A 222 21.50 -12.41 4.70
CA PHE A 222 22.60 -12.95 5.51
C PHE A 222 23.08 -14.32 5.03
N PHE A 223 22.15 -15.22 4.69
CA PHE A 223 22.48 -16.56 4.20
C PHE A 223 22.75 -16.61 2.68
N GLY A 224 22.67 -15.47 1.96
CA GLY A 224 22.87 -15.42 0.51
C GLY A 224 21.83 -16.22 -0.28
N LEU A 225 20.63 -16.41 0.26
CA LEU A 225 19.59 -17.25 -0.34
C LEU A 225 18.91 -16.59 -1.54
N ALA A 226 19.08 -15.27 -1.70
CA ALA A 226 18.63 -14.52 -2.86
C ALA A 226 19.30 -13.14 -2.93
N GLU A 227 19.37 -12.59 -4.15
CA GLU A 227 19.70 -11.19 -4.37
C GLU A 227 18.51 -10.32 -3.97
N VAL A 228 18.74 -9.37 -3.06
CA VAL A 228 17.75 -8.37 -2.67
C VAL A 228 17.93 -7.14 -3.54
N ASP A 229 16.85 -6.65 -4.12
CA ASP A 229 16.86 -5.40 -4.90
C ASP A 229 17.51 -4.26 -4.10
N SER A 230 18.33 -3.45 -4.76
CA SER A 230 19.10 -2.40 -4.10
C SER A 230 18.21 -1.39 -3.38
N LEU A 231 17.08 -0.99 -3.98
CA LEU A 231 16.13 -0.06 -3.36
C LEU A 231 15.44 -0.70 -2.15
N LEU A 232 15.09 -2.00 -2.23
CA LEU A 232 14.53 -2.71 -1.09
C LEU A 232 15.52 -2.83 0.06
N SER A 233 16.80 -3.10 -0.23
CA SER A 233 17.86 -3.07 0.80
C SER A 233 17.94 -1.68 1.42
N GLU A 234 17.93 -0.65 0.60
CA GLU A 234 18.06 0.76 1.00
C GLU A 234 16.98 1.18 2.02
N PHE A 235 15.72 0.83 1.73
CA PHE A 235 14.59 1.19 2.57
C PHE A 235 14.41 0.28 3.80
N ILE A 236 14.76 -1.01 3.71
CA ILE A 236 14.35 -2.03 4.70
C ILE A 236 15.52 -2.57 5.52
N LEU A 237 16.69 -2.76 4.91
CA LEU A 237 17.81 -3.51 5.49
C LEU A 237 18.99 -2.64 5.90
N ASP A 238 19.22 -1.53 5.20
CA ASP A 238 20.35 -0.67 5.48
C ASP A 238 20.11 0.06 6.81
N ASP A 239 21.11 0.07 7.68
CA ASP A 239 20.98 0.62 9.02
C ASP A 239 20.81 2.15 8.97
N ILE A 240 20.03 2.71 9.90
CA ILE A 240 19.85 4.17 10.02
C ILE A 240 21.06 4.81 10.72
N ASN A 241 21.83 3.99 11.47
CA ASN A 241 22.93 4.43 12.31
C ASN A 241 24.30 4.47 11.62
N ASP A 242 24.45 3.88 10.44
CA ASP A 242 25.67 4.06 9.66
C ASP A 242 25.71 5.52 9.19
N GLN A 243 26.66 6.30 9.73
CA GLN A 243 26.87 7.70 9.36
C GLN A 243 27.33 7.89 7.90
N SER A 244 27.29 6.85 7.07
CA SER A 244 27.35 7.02 5.64
C SER A 244 26.06 7.74 5.24
N ALA A 245 26.24 8.96 4.73
CA ALA A 245 25.17 9.82 4.24
C ALA A 245 24.06 9.01 3.59
N ALA A 246 22.81 9.36 3.90
CA ALA A 246 21.67 8.63 3.37
C ALA A 246 21.84 8.38 1.88
N PRO A 247 21.54 7.16 1.41
CA PRO A 247 21.96 6.73 0.09
C PRO A 247 21.48 7.73 -0.99
N VAL A 248 22.41 8.07 -1.90
CA VAL A 248 22.28 9.19 -2.84
C VAL A 248 21.01 9.08 -3.69
N SER A 249 20.54 7.85 -3.95
CA SER A 249 19.28 7.53 -4.61
C SER A 249 18.06 8.07 -3.88
N LEU A 250 17.87 7.77 -2.60
CA LEU A 250 16.76 8.32 -1.80
C LEU A 250 16.78 9.85 -1.73
N GLN A 251 17.96 10.44 -1.54
CA GLN A 251 18.11 11.90 -1.51
C GLN A 251 17.74 12.52 -2.86
N ALA A 252 18.15 11.89 -3.97
CA ALA A 252 17.79 12.32 -5.32
C ALA A 252 16.28 12.24 -5.56
N HIS A 253 15.63 11.14 -5.13
CA HIS A 253 14.17 11.00 -5.22
C HIS A 253 13.42 12.00 -4.35
N LEU A 254 13.94 12.36 -3.17
CA LEU A 254 13.34 13.38 -2.32
C LEU A 254 13.50 14.80 -2.89
N SER A 255 14.60 15.04 -3.60
CA SER A 255 14.94 16.34 -4.18
C SER A 255 14.35 16.55 -5.58
N SER A 256 13.92 15.48 -6.26
CA SER A 256 13.30 15.58 -7.57
C SER A 256 11.93 16.26 -7.48
N PRO A 257 11.56 17.14 -8.43
CA PRO A 257 10.21 17.65 -8.52
C PRO A 257 9.22 16.48 -8.65
N THR A 258 8.01 16.64 -8.12
CA THR A 258 6.96 15.63 -8.23
C THR A 258 6.64 15.39 -9.70
N SER A 259 7.18 14.30 -10.22
CA SER A 259 6.91 13.80 -11.56
C SER A 259 6.39 12.37 -11.41
N LEU A 260 5.10 12.18 -11.66
CA LEU A 260 4.55 10.84 -11.84
C LEU A 260 5.26 10.22 -13.07
N PRO A 261 5.91 9.06 -12.95
CA PRO A 261 6.48 8.36 -14.09
C PRO A 261 5.41 8.09 -15.16
N SER A 262 5.71 8.34 -16.42
CA SER A 262 4.78 8.17 -17.55
C SER A 262 4.28 6.73 -17.74
N SER A 263 5.04 5.72 -17.28
CA SER A 263 4.60 4.32 -17.24
C SER A 263 3.52 4.06 -16.17
N ILE A 264 3.52 4.83 -15.09
CA ILE A 264 2.54 4.74 -14.00
C ILE A 264 1.21 5.39 -14.40
N ALA A 265 1.24 6.45 -15.23
CA ALA A 265 0.02 7.08 -15.75
C ALA A 265 -0.88 6.06 -16.47
N SER A 266 -0.31 5.12 -17.24
CA SER A 266 -1.09 4.11 -17.98
C SER A 266 -1.65 2.99 -17.08
N GLN A 267 -0.97 2.63 -15.99
CA GLN A 267 -1.45 1.61 -15.04
C GLN A 267 -2.41 2.16 -13.97
N VAL A 268 -2.33 3.46 -13.68
CA VAL A 268 -3.25 4.18 -12.79
C VAL A 268 -4.59 4.47 -13.51
N VAL A 269 -4.57 4.75 -14.81
CA VAL A 269 -5.77 5.12 -15.59
C VAL A 269 -6.78 3.98 -15.76
N THR A 270 -6.39 2.71 -15.60
CA THR A 270 -7.35 1.58 -15.65
C THR A 270 -8.00 1.23 -14.31
N GLY A 271 -7.60 1.90 -13.21
CA GLY A 271 -8.15 1.65 -11.87
C GLY A 271 -8.48 2.89 -11.04
N ILE A 272 -8.15 4.09 -11.49
CA ILE A 272 -8.37 5.35 -10.77
C ILE A 272 -8.98 6.36 -11.74
N SER A 273 -10.26 6.70 -11.54
CA SER A 273 -10.81 7.91 -12.15
C SER A 273 -10.10 9.13 -11.58
N PRO A 274 -9.71 10.13 -12.40
CA PRO A 274 -8.87 11.22 -11.96
C PRO A 274 -9.71 12.25 -11.20
N LEU A 275 -9.54 12.34 -9.88
CA LEU A 275 -9.83 13.56 -9.12
C LEU A 275 -8.50 14.22 -8.78
N GLY A 276 -7.87 14.77 -9.82
CA GLY A 276 -6.83 15.78 -9.68
C GLY A 276 -7.50 17.14 -9.45
N GLY A 277 -7.28 17.73 -8.28
CA GLY A 277 -7.64 19.10 -7.97
C GLY A 277 -6.57 19.70 -7.06
N ASN A 278 -5.94 20.78 -7.52
CA ASN A 278 -4.94 21.54 -6.77
C ASN A 278 -5.48 21.96 -5.39
N LEU A 279 -4.75 21.63 -4.32
CA LEU A 279 -5.08 21.98 -2.94
C LEU A 279 -4.20 23.15 -2.49
N MET A 280 -4.76 24.37 -2.54
CA MET A 280 -4.26 25.52 -1.79
C MET A 280 -5.03 25.63 -0.47
N VAL A 281 -4.31 25.73 0.64
CA VAL A 281 -4.89 25.97 1.96
C VAL A 281 -5.18 27.48 2.09
N ASN A 282 -6.45 27.87 1.97
CA ASN A 282 -6.92 29.14 2.51
C ASN A 282 -7.68 28.88 3.81
N ALA A 283 -7.22 29.51 4.89
CA ALA A 283 -7.96 29.59 6.12
C ALA A 283 -9.07 30.64 5.95
N ASP A 284 -10.33 30.25 6.12
CA ASP A 284 -11.40 31.22 6.33
C ASP A 284 -12.29 30.86 7.52
N ALA A 285 -12.70 31.92 8.21
CA ALA A 285 -13.33 31.93 9.51
C ALA A 285 -14.82 31.59 9.43
N SER A 286 -15.16 30.31 9.34
CA SER A 286 -16.51 29.82 9.66
C SER A 286 -16.42 28.35 10.03
N GLY A 287 -16.67 28.02 11.30
CA GLY A 287 -16.45 26.70 11.91
C GLY A 287 -17.30 25.57 11.34
N SER A 288 -17.03 25.16 10.10
CA SER A 288 -17.55 23.95 9.47
C SER A 288 -16.37 23.13 8.95
N THR A 289 -15.94 22.14 9.72
CA THR A 289 -14.88 21.20 9.34
C THR A 289 -15.44 20.22 8.32
N VAL A 290 -15.54 20.64 7.05
CA VAL A 290 -15.75 19.70 5.95
C VAL A 290 -14.41 19.03 5.68
N MET A 291 -14.43 17.70 5.58
CA MET A 291 -13.28 16.83 5.36
C MET A 291 -12.61 17.13 4.01
N THR A 292 -11.81 18.20 3.95
CA THR A 292 -10.90 18.46 2.83
C THR A 292 -9.63 17.65 3.07
N ILE A 293 -9.71 16.42 2.58
CA ILE A 293 -8.68 15.47 2.15
C ILE A 293 -7.24 15.94 2.40
N LEU A 294 -6.57 15.24 3.32
CA LEU A 294 -5.13 15.28 3.60
C LEU A 294 -4.30 14.91 2.38
#